data_AF-A0A961VIP7-F1
#
_entry.id   AF-A0A961VIP7-F1
#
_cell.length_a   1.000
_cell.length_b   1.000
_cell.length_c   1.000
_cell.angle_alpha   90.00
_cell.angle_beta   90.00
_cell.angle_gamma   90.00
#
_symmetry.space_group_name_H-M   'P 1'
#
loop_
_entity.id
_entity.type
_entity.pdbx_description
1 polymer ?
#
loop_
_entity_poly.entity_id
_entity_poly.type
_entity_poly.pdbx_seq_one_letter_code
_entity_poly.pdbx_strand_id
1 'polypeptide(L)'
;MGVVHTIVARYPRRELEIRRLYSRDAPFRSVCEDYDQATSALRYWQSRPDADAAKIEDYRNFLGELETEILTRLDRIRRNTNAMNS
;
A
#
# COMPACT_ATOMS: atom_id res chain seq x y z
N MET A 1 -9.00 6.46 10.45
CA MET A 1 -9.15 5.84 9.11
C MET A 1 -8.40 4.53 9.14
N GLY A 2 -8.99 3.42 8.72
CA GLY A 2 -8.33 2.11 8.75
C GLY A 2 -7.34 1.93 7.59
N VAL A 3 -6.33 1.07 7.78
CA VAL A 3 -5.24 0.78 6.83
C VAL A 3 -5.73 0.53 5.39
N VAL A 4 -6.78 -0.27 5.21
CA VAL A 4 -7.39 -0.54 3.89
C VAL A 4 -7.86 0.72 3.19
N HIS A 5 -8.41 1.67 3.96
CA HIS A 5 -8.97 2.89 3.39
C HIS A 5 -7.90 3.74 2.70
N THR A 6 -6.68 3.78 3.25
CA THR A 6 -5.55 4.53 2.66
C THR A 6 -5.21 3.99 1.27
N ILE A 7 -5.12 2.66 1.12
CA ILE A 7 -4.82 2.02 -0.17
C ILE A 7 -5.99 2.11 -1.14
N VAL A 8 -7.24 1.97 -0.66
CA VAL A 8 -8.43 2.12 -1.50
C VAL A 8 -8.57 3.55 -2.03
N ALA A 9 -8.28 4.56 -1.21
CA ALA A 9 -8.29 5.95 -1.65
C ALA A 9 -7.24 6.23 -2.74
N ARG A 10 -6.09 5.55 -2.67
CA ARG A 10 -5.03 5.62 -3.68
C ARG A 10 -5.41 4.88 -4.96
N TYR A 11 -6.10 3.74 -4.84
CA TYR A 11 -6.46 2.84 -5.92
C TYR A 11 -7.95 2.49 -5.97
N PRO A 12 -8.84 3.47 -6.17
CA PRO A 12 -10.28 3.25 -6.08
C PRO A 12 -10.79 2.23 -7.10
N ARG A 13 -10.17 2.19 -8.29
CA ARG A 13 -10.52 1.22 -9.35
C ARG A 13 -10.23 -0.24 -8.96
N ARG A 14 -9.42 -0.47 -7.93
CA ARG A 14 -9.02 -1.80 -7.45
C ARG A 14 -9.61 -2.13 -6.08
N GLU A 15 -10.61 -1.37 -5.61
CA GLU A 15 -11.16 -1.49 -4.26
C GLU A 15 -11.57 -2.93 -3.88
N LEU A 16 -12.32 -3.60 -4.76
CA LEU A 16 -12.79 -4.97 -4.52
C LEU A 16 -11.63 -5.96 -4.37
N GLU A 17 -10.60 -5.82 -5.20
CA GLU A 17 -9.39 -6.66 -5.16
C GLU A 17 -8.61 -6.44 -3.86
N ILE A 18 -8.45 -5.17 -3.47
CA ILE A 18 -7.77 -4.76 -2.23
C ILE A 18 -8.49 -5.32 -1.01
N ARG A 19 -9.82 -5.11 -0.91
CA ARG A 19 -10.61 -5.61 0.22
C ARG A 19 -10.57 -7.13 0.30
N ARG A 20 -10.67 -7.81 -0.84
CA ARG A 20 -10.60 -9.28 -0.92
C ARG A 20 -9.25 -9.80 -0.45
N LEU A 21 -8.14 -9.26 -0.95
CA LEU A 21 -6.79 -9.66 -0.53
C LEU A 21 -6.57 -9.36 0.94
N TYR A 22 -6.90 -8.16 1.42
CA TYR A 22 -6.72 -7.78 2.82
C TYR A 22 -7.43 -8.73 3.80
N SER A 23 -8.62 -9.21 3.42
CA SER A 23 -9.37 -10.18 4.23
C SER A 23 -8.80 -11.60 4.21
N ARG A 24 -8.08 -12.01 3.16
CA ARG A 24 -7.68 -13.42 2.92
C ARG A 24 -6.18 -13.69 2.93
N ASP A 25 -5.35 -12.67 2.77
CA ASP A 25 -3.90 -12.76 2.62
C ASP A 25 -3.22 -11.96 3.73
N ALA A 26 -2.70 -12.67 4.74
CA ALA A 26 -2.03 -12.06 5.88
C ALA A 26 -0.72 -11.33 5.49
N PRO A 27 0.14 -11.88 4.60
CA PRO A 27 1.23 -11.12 4.02
C PRO A 27 0.80 -9.80 3.35
N PHE A 28 -0.27 -9.80 2.55
CA PHE A 28 -0.78 -8.56 1.93
C PHE A 28 -1.24 -7.55 2.99
N ARG A 29 -1.89 -8.04 4.06
CA ARG A 29 -2.30 -7.19 5.18
C ARG A 29 -1.11 -6.49 5.84
N SER A 30 -0.02 -7.23 6.11
CA SER A 30 1.21 -6.68 6.68
C SER A 30 1.76 -5.56 5.82
N VAL A 31 1.90 -5.77 4.50
CA VAL A 31 2.41 -4.74 3.58
C VAL A 31 1.53 -3.49 3.56
N CYS A 32 0.20 -3.67 3.66
CA CYS A 32 -0.72 -2.54 3.76
C CYS A 32 -0.55 -1.78 5.09
N GLU A 33 -0.35 -2.48 6.21
CA GLU A 33 -0.09 -1.89 7.53
C GLU A 33 1.23 -1.12 7.53
N ASP A 34 2.28 -1.70 6.95
CA ASP A 34 3.59 -1.06 6.78
C ASP A 34 3.46 0.22 5.93
N TYR A 35 2.68 0.18 4.84
CA TYR A 35 2.43 1.34 4.01
C TYR A 35 1.70 2.46 4.76
N ASP A 36 0.67 2.14 5.54
CA ASP A 36 -0.08 3.14 6.30
C ASP A 36 0.79 3.77 7.41
N GLN A 37 1.62 2.96 8.07
CA GLN A 37 2.56 3.42 9.07
C GLN A 37 3.65 4.32 8.46
N ALA A 38 4.24 3.91 7.34
CA ALA A 38 5.26 4.69 6.62
C ALA A 38 4.67 6.00 6.07
N THR A 39 3.43 5.99 5.56
CA THR A 39 2.74 7.19 5.07
C THR A 39 2.47 8.18 6.22
N SER A 40 2.10 7.66 7.39
CA SER A 40 1.87 8.46 8.59
C SER A 40 3.18 9.04 9.13
N ALA A 41 4.26 8.26 9.15
CA ALA A 41 5.59 8.72 9.49
C ALA A 41 6.08 9.80 8.52
N LEU A 42 5.93 9.60 7.21
CA LEU A 42 6.31 10.58 6.19
C LEU A 42 5.58 11.91 6.38
N ARG A 43 4.25 11.87 6.62
CA ARG A 43 3.46 13.08 6.89
C ARG A 43 3.94 13.80 8.16
N TYR A 44 4.27 13.05 9.20
CA TYR A 44 4.83 13.61 10.42
C TYR A 44 6.17 14.32 10.15
N TRP A 45 7.10 13.67 9.44
CA TRP A 45 8.39 14.29 9.09
C TRP A 45 8.20 15.51 8.18
N GLN A 46 7.34 15.45 7.17
CA GLN A 46 7.07 16.59 6.28
C GLN A 46 6.43 17.79 6.98
N SER A 47 5.70 17.57 8.09
CA SER A 47 5.10 18.66 8.85
C SER A 47 6.10 19.43 9.72
N ARG A 48 7.31 18.91 9.89
CA ARG A 48 8.34 19.52 10.74
C ARG A 48 9.22 20.48 9.94
N PRO A 49 9.47 21.70 10.44
CA PRO A 49 10.33 22.68 9.77
C PRO A 49 11.82 22.30 9.79
N ASP A 50 12.22 21.43 10.72
CA ASP A 50 13.58 20.92 10.91
C ASP A 50 13.77 19.49 10.35
N ALA A 51 12.85 19.05 9.49
CA ALA A 51 12.88 17.70 8.97
C ALA A 51 14.08 17.48 8.04
N ASP A 52 14.78 16.36 8.26
CA ASP A 52 15.85 15.92 7.38
C ASP A 52 15.27 15.50 6.02
N ALA A 53 15.69 16.20 4.96
CA ALA A 53 15.29 15.92 3.59
C ALA A 53 15.69 14.50 3.16
N ALA A 54 16.84 13.99 3.61
CA ALA A 54 17.27 12.62 3.31
C ALA A 54 16.29 11.61 3.92
N LYS A 55 15.86 11.84 5.15
CA LYS A 55 14.88 10.98 5.82
C LYS A 55 13.52 10.98 5.12
N ILE A 56 13.08 12.13 4.62
CA ILE A 56 11.85 12.24 3.81
C ILE A 56 11.98 11.43 2.51
N GLU A 57 13.13 11.51 1.84
CA GLU A 57 13.40 10.71 0.63
C GLU A 57 13.47 9.20 0.92
N ASP A 58 14.08 8.79 2.04
CA ASP A 58 14.10 7.37 2.45
C ASP A 58 12.69 6.80 2.62
N TYR A 59 11.81 7.54 3.31
CA TYR A 59 10.41 7.13 3.45
C TYR A 59 9.66 7.13 2.10
N ARG A 60 9.96 8.06 1.19
CA ARG A 60 9.37 8.06 -0.16
C ARG A 60 9.80 6.84 -0.97
N ASN A 61 11.08 6.48 -0.91
CA ASN A 61 11.61 5.29 -1.58
C ASN A 61 10.97 4.03 -1.01
N PHE A 62 10.92 3.90 0.31
CA PHE A 62 10.30 2.75 0.97
C PHE A 62 8.80 2.63 0.64
N LEU A 63 8.06 3.75 0.59
CA LEU A 63 6.67 3.73 0.14
C LEU A 63 6.52 3.27 -1.31
N GLY A 64 7.46 3.63 -2.19
CA GLY A 64 7.48 3.17 -3.58
C GLY A 64 7.70 1.66 -3.71
N GLU A 65 8.55 1.08 -2.85
CA GLU A 65 8.76 -0.37 -2.78
C GLU A 65 7.48 -1.09 -2.32
N LEU A 66 6.87 -0.61 -1.23
CA LEU A 66 5.62 -1.16 -0.71
C LEU A 66 4.48 -1.04 -1.74
N GLU A 67 4.38 0.09 -2.43
CA GLU A 67 3.38 0.32 -3.48
C GLU A 67 3.58 -0.67 -4.65
N THR A 68 4.82 -0.90 -5.06
CA THR A 68 5.17 -1.89 -6.09
C THR A 68 4.78 -3.31 -5.66
N GLU A 69 5.02 -3.67 -4.41
CA GLU A 69 4.64 -4.98 -3.88
C GLU A 69 3.11 -5.16 -3.85
N ILE A 70 2.37 -4.15 -3.35
CA ILE A 70 0.90 -4.14 -3.32
C ILE A 70 0.35 -4.33 -4.74
N LEU A 71 0.83 -3.57 -5.71
CA LEU A 71 0.40 -3.65 -7.10
C LEU A 71 0.72 -5.01 -7.72
N THR A 72 1.91 -5.56 -7.46
CA THR A 72 2.31 -6.88 -7.95
C THR A 72 1.39 -7.98 -7.42
N ARG A 73 1.00 -7.92 -6.14
CA ARG A 73 0.06 -8.86 -5.53
C ARG A 73 -1.36 -8.72 -6.11
N LEU A 74 -1.81 -7.49 -6.36
CA LEU A 74 -3.08 -7.22 -7.03
C LEU A 74 -3.09 -7.76 -8.48
N ASP A 75 -2.02 -7.56 -9.23
CA ASP A 75 -1.93 -8.08 -10.60
C ASP A 75 -1.89 -9.63 -10.64
N ARG A 76 -1.32 -10.28 -9.60
CA ARG A 76 -1.38 -11.73 -9.45
C ARG A 76 -2.81 -12.23 -9.22
N ILE A 77 -3.60 -11.59 -8.34
CA ILE A 77 -4.99 -12.03 -8.10
C ILE A 77 -5.87 -11.82 -9.33
N ARG A 78 -5.64 -10.74 -10.10
CA ARG A 78 -6.37 -10.49 -11.34
C ARG A 78 -6.10 -11.58 -12.39
N ARG A 79 -4.83 -11.96 -12.56
CA ARG A 79 -4.45 -13.07 -13.46
C ARG A 79 -5.07 -14.40 -13.03
N ASN A 80 -5.06 -14.71 -11.74
CA ASN A 80 -5.62 -15.95 -11.23
C ASN A 80 -7.16 -16.01 -11.41
N THR A 81 -7.84 -14.87 -11.23
CA THR A 81 -9.29 -14.77 -11.45
C THR A 81 -9.66 -14.93 -12.93
N ASN A 82 -8.82 -14.44 -13.85
CA ASN A 82 -9.06 -14.57 -15.29
C ASN A 82 -8.79 -16.01 -15.80
N ALA A 83 -7.84 -16.72 -15.18
CA ALA A 83 -7.49 -18.10 -15.52
C ALA A 83 -8.52 -19.14 -15.05
N MET A 84 -9.30 -18.85 -13.99
CA MET A 84 -10.38 -19.73 -13.52
C MET A 84 -11.73 -19.54 -14.24
N ASN A 85 -11.84 -18.50 -15.07
CA ASN A 85 -13.06 -18.17 -15.83
C ASN A 85 -12.90 -18.41 -17.35
N SER A 86 -11.78 -19.01 -17.79
CA SER A 86 -11.51 -19.36 -19.20
C SER A 86 -11.56 -20.86 -19.42
#